data_AF-A0A354YY65-F1
#
_entry.id   AF-A0A354YY65-F1
#
_cell.length_a   1.000
_cell.length_b   1.000
_cell.length_c   1.000
_cell.angle_alpha   90.00
_cell.angle_beta   90.00
_cell.angle_gamma   90.00
#
_symmetry.space_group_name_H-M   'P 1'
#
loop_
_entity.id
_entity.type
_entity.pdbx_description
1 polymer ?
#
loop_
_entity_poly.entity_id
_entity_poly.type
_entity_poly.pdbx_seq_one_letter_code
_entity_poly.pdbx_strand_id
1 'polypeptide(L)'
;LAVGLVDRVGIPGTTLDHSPLGKDKVTIKKDLPDHTAGMELVLQVLVNEEYGCIKSMDEIGAVGHRVVHGGEAFAASVVIDDEVKRVIKECFEIAPLHNPP
;
A
#
# COMPACT_ATOMS: atom_id res chain seq x y z
N LEU A 1 -13.45 -3.18 5.43
CA LEU A 1 -14.35 -2.56 4.43
C LEU A 1 -14.06 -3.08 3.02
N ALA A 2 -12.78 -3.19 2.62
CA ALA A 2 -12.39 -3.89 1.40
C ALA A 2 -11.02 -4.57 1.60
N VAL A 3 -10.67 -5.49 0.70
CA VAL A 3 -9.34 -6.10 0.55
C VAL A 3 -8.92 -6.03 -0.91
N GLY A 4 -7.65 -5.83 -1.21
CA GLY A 4 -7.17 -5.81 -2.58
C GLY A 4 -5.68 -6.09 -2.73
N LEU A 5 -5.24 -6.23 -3.97
CA LEU A 5 -3.84 -6.48 -4.35
C LEU A 5 -3.52 -5.76 -5.65
N VAL A 6 -2.45 -4.97 -5.64
CA VAL A 6 -1.82 -4.49 -6.87
C VAL A 6 -0.65 -5.42 -7.16
N ASP A 7 -0.67 -6.07 -8.32
CA ASP A 7 0.37 -7.01 -8.74
C ASP A 7 1.07 -6.51 -10.00
N ARG A 8 2.32 -6.96 -10.20
CA ARG A 8 3.16 -6.64 -11.35
C ARG A 8 3.39 -5.13 -11.55
N VAL A 9 3.60 -4.38 -10.47
CA VAL A 9 4.00 -2.96 -10.52
C VAL A 9 5.38 -2.82 -11.16
N GLY A 10 5.56 -1.83 -12.03
CA GLY A 10 6.83 -1.54 -12.72
C GLY A 10 7.15 -2.46 -13.90
N ILE A 11 6.26 -3.41 -14.21
CA ILE A 11 6.38 -4.30 -15.38
C ILE A 11 5.04 -4.43 -16.11
N PRO A 12 5.02 -4.85 -17.38
CA PRO A 12 3.77 -5.00 -18.12
C PRO A 12 2.81 -6.02 -17.50
N GLY A 13 1.52 -5.73 -17.63
CA GLY A 13 0.42 -6.56 -17.17
C GLY A 13 0.02 -6.30 -15.72
N THR A 14 0.17 -5.07 -15.21
CA THR A 14 -0.26 -4.72 -13.85
C THR A 14 -1.77 -4.96 -13.69
N THR A 15 -2.14 -5.57 -12.56
CA THR A 15 -3.54 -5.82 -12.17
C THR A 15 -3.80 -5.29 -10.78
N LEU A 16 -4.95 -4.63 -10.58
CA LEU A 16 -5.49 -4.33 -9.27
C LEU A 16 -6.76 -5.16 -9.05
N ASP A 17 -6.71 -6.09 -8.10
CA ASP A 17 -7.87 -6.81 -7.60
C ASP A 17 -8.47 -6.07 -6.40
N HIS A 18 -9.76 -5.80 -6.44
CA HIS A 18 -10.50 -5.11 -5.36
C HIS A 18 -11.73 -5.93 -4.96
N SER A 19 -11.82 -6.26 -3.67
CA SER A 19 -12.90 -7.06 -3.07
C SER A 19 -13.56 -6.26 -1.93
N PRO A 20 -14.56 -5.43 -2.23
CA PRO A 20 -15.32 -4.67 -1.24
C PRO A 20 -16.33 -5.57 -0.52
N LEU A 21 -16.56 -5.33 0.77
CA LEU A 21 -17.54 -6.11 1.53
C LEU A 21 -18.96 -5.87 1.00
N GLY A 22 -19.68 -6.94 0.66
CA GLY A 22 -21.06 -6.88 0.19
C GLY A 22 -21.24 -6.43 -1.26
N LYS A 23 -20.15 -6.38 -2.03
CA LYS A 23 -20.13 -6.05 -3.46
C LYS A 23 -19.32 -7.09 -4.23
N ASP A 24 -19.50 -7.14 -5.55
CA ASP A 24 -18.72 -8.03 -6.40
C ASP A 24 -17.24 -7.62 -6.47
N LYS A 25 -16.37 -8.61 -6.63
CA LYS A 25 -14.94 -8.39 -6.87
C LYS A 25 -14.75 -7.74 -8.25
N VAL A 26 -13.89 -6.73 -8.31
CA VAL A 26 -13.48 -6.06 -9.55
C VAL A 26 -11.98 -6.25 -9.78
N THR A 27 -11.61 -6.51 -11.04
CA THR A 27 -10.20 -6.58 -11.48
C THR A 27 -9.95 -5.49 -12.52
N ILE A 28 -9.01 -4.60 -12.22
CA ILE A 28 -8.60 -3.50 -13.10
C ILE A 28 -7.26 -3.84 -13.73
N LYS A 29 -7.15 -3.73 -15.05
CA LYS A 29 -5.90 -3.91 -15.80
C LYS A 29 -5.39 -2.56 -16.28
N LYS A 30 -4.25 -2.13 -15.74
CA LYS A 30 -3.62 -0.84 -16.09
C LYS A 30 -2.16 -0.91 -15.71
N ASP A 31 -1.26 -0.82 -16.68
CA ASP A 31 0.19 -0.80 -16.43
C ASP A 31 0.56 0.43 -15.57
N LEU A 32 1.35 0.19 -14.51
CA LEU A 32 1.78 1.22 -13.56
C LEU A 32 3.31 1.21 -13.45
N PRO A 33 3.97 2.38 -13.57
CA PRO A 33 5.42 2.46 -13.59
C PRO A 33 6.06 2.22 -12.21
N ASP A 34 5.37 2.53 -11.12
CA ASP A 34 5.92 2.48 -9.76
C ASP A 34 4.81 2.38 -8.69
N HIS A 35 5.24 2.26 -7.43
CA HIS A 35 4.36 2.16 -6.27
C HIS A 35 3.54 3.44 -6.01
N THR A 36 4.02 4.62 -6.44
CA THR A 36 3.28 5.88 -6.29
C THR A 36 2.04 5.87 -7.16
N ALA A 37 2.20 5.51 -8.45
CA ALA A 37 1.10 5.35 -9.38
C ALA A 37 0.16 4.19 -8.96
N GLY A 38 0.73 3.12 -8.38
CA GLY A 38 -0.04 2.03 -7.77
C GLY A 38 -0.95 2.49 -6.63
N MET A 39 -0.41 3.26 -5.69
CA MET A 39 -1.17 3.77 -4.56
C MET A 39 -2.24 4.78 -4.97
N GLU A 40 -1.94 5.66 -5.95
CA GLU A 40 -2.93 6.58 -6.50
C GLU A 40 -4.15 5.83 -7.06
N LEU A 41 -3.93 4.73 -7.81
CA LEU A 41 -5.01 3.89 -8.31
C LEU A 41 -5.79 3.23 -7.18
N VAL A 42 -5.12 2.73 -6.13
CA VAL A 42 -5.79 2.15 -4.95
C VAL A 42 -6.73 3.17 -4.31
N LEU A 43 -6.26 4.40 -4.09
CA LEU A 43 -7.09 5.47 -3.53
C LEU A 43 -8.31 5.75 -4.42
N GLN A 44 -8.13 5.87 -5.73
CA GLN A 44 -9.25 6.07 -6.67
C GLN A 44 -10.29 4.93 -6.60
N VAL A 45 -9.85 3.69 -6.46
CA VAL A 45 -10.74 2.53 -6.35
C VAL A 45 -11.53 2.54 -5.04
N LEU A 46 -10.92 2.94 -3.92
CA LEU A 46 -11.59 2.97 -2.62
C LEU A 46 -12.80 3.90 -2.59
N VAL A 47 -12.75 5.02 -3.33
CA VAL A 47 -13.83 6.02 -3.43
C VAL A 47 -14.73 5.86 -4.65
N ASN A 48 -14.54 4.82 -5.45
CA ASN A 48 -15.37 4.61 -6.64
C ASN A 48 -16.85 4.45 -6.26
N GLU A 49 -17.77 5.10 -6.98
CA GLU A 49 -19.20 5.09 -6.64
C GLU A 49 -19.84 3.69 -6.76
N GLU A 50 -19.40 2.90 -7.74
CA GLU A 50 -19.96 1.58 -8.03
C GLU A 50 -19.37 0.52 -7.10
N TYR A 51 -18.05 0.42 -7.08
CA TYR A 51 -17.33 -0.66 -6.38
C TYR A 51 -16.43 -0.18 -5.26
N GLY A 52 -16.39 1.11 -4.91
CA GLY A 52 -15.64 1.59 -3.75
C GLY A 52 -16.30 1.20 -2.43
N CYS A 53 -15.60 1.45 -1.32
CA CYS A 53 -16.05 1.12 0.03
C CYS A 53 -16.11 2.32 1.00
N ILE A 54 -15.71 3.50 0.54
CA ILE A 54 -15.80 4.79 1.24
C ILE A 54 -16.25 5.87 0.24
N LYS A 55 -16.78 6.99 0.70
CA LYS A 55 -17.25 8.10 -0.15
C LYS A 55 -16.17 9.14 -0.40
N SER A 56 -15.22 9.29 0.52
CA SER A 56 -14.15 10.27 0.43
C SER A 56 -12.90 9.81 1.19
N MET A 57 -11.76 10.45 0.90
CA MET A 57 -10.50 10.20 1.61
C MET A 57 -10.54 10.57 3.09
N ASP A 58 -11.45 11.46 3.49
CA ASP A 58 -11.60 11.91 4.87
C ASP A 58 -12.07 10.77 5.81
N GLU A 59 -12.58 9.67 5.26
CA GLU A 59 -12.94 8.47 6.02
C GLU A 59 -11.74 7.60 6.41
N ILE A 60 -10.55 7.87 5.83
CA ILE A 60 -9.31 7.17 6.19
C ILE A 60 -8.67 7.86 7.39
N GLY A 61 -8.95 7.35 8.60
CA GLY A 61 -8.42 7.93 9.83
C GLY A 61 -6.92 7.71 10.09
N ALA A 62 -6.33 6.63 9.52
CA ALA A 62 -4.91 6.30 9.67
C ALA A 62 -4.45 5.30 8.59
N VAL A 63 -3.13 5.21 8.39
CA VAL A 63 -2.49 4.21 7.52
C VAL A 63 -1.43 3.46 8.32
N GLY A 64 -1.48 2.13 8.27
CA GLY A 64 -0.46 1.25 8.83
C GLY A 64 0.43 0.70 7.72
N HIS A 65 1.75 0.74 7.92
CA HIS A 65 2.73 0.17 6.99
C HIS A 65 3.37 -1.06 7.61
N ARG A 66 3.53 -2.12 6.80
CA ARG A 66 4.38 -3.26 7.16
C ARG A 66 5.81 -2.94 6.76
N VAL A 67 6.69 -2.84 7.75
CA VAL A 67 8.13 -2.71 7.55
C VAL A 67 8.78 -3.99 8.10
N VAL A 68 9.71 -4.59 7.35
CA VAL A 68 10.26 -5.90 7.72
C VAL A 68 11.28 -5.80 8.84
N HIS A 69 12.19 -4.81 8.80
CA HIS A 69 13.23 -4.69 9.82
C HIS A 69 13.40 -3.24 10.31
N GLY A 70 13.38 -3.04 11.65
CA GLY A 70 13.65 -1.76 12.32
C GLY A 70 14.92 -1.77 13.16
N GLY A 71 15.87 -2.64 12.81
CA GLY A 71 17.08 -2.91 13.61
C GLY A 71 16.76 -3.33 15.04
N GLU A 72 17.64 -2.94 15.96
CA GLU A 72 17.42 -3.07 17.41
C GLU A 72 16.57 -1.92 17.99
N ALA A 73 16.38 -0.85 17.22
CA ALA A 73 15.69 0.36 17.67
C ALA A 73 14.17 0.16 17.79
N PHE A 74 13.57 -0.63 16.89
CA PHE A 74 12.12 -0.83 16.86
C PHE A 74 11.73 -2.30 16.85
N ALA A 75 11.23 -2.78 17.99
CA ALA A 75 10.68 -4.13 18.17
C ALA A 75 9.15 -4.15 18.36
N ALA A 76 8.50 -2.98 18.30
CA ALA A 76 7.06 -2.81 18.42
C ALA A 76 6.57 -1.73 17.44
N SER A 77 5.25 -1.65 17.23
CA SER A 77 4.65 -0.62 16.37
C SER A 77 4.90 0.79 16.91
N VAL A 78 5.27 1.69 16.01
CA VAL A 78 5.56 3.11 16.31
C VAL A 78 4.93 4.02 15.26
N VAL A 79 4.68 5.28 15.61
CA VAL A 79 4.27 6.31 14.64
C VAL A 79 5.48 6.68 13.78
N ILE A 80 5.29 6.73 12.47
CA ILE A 80 6.38 7.03 11.54
C ILE A 80 6.70 8.53 11.60
N ASP A 81 7.91 8.85 12.06
CA ASP A 81 8.53 10.17 11.99
C ASP A 81 9.85 10.12 11.17
N ASP A 82 10.62 11.20 11.21
CA ASP A 82 11.89 11.28 10.48
C ASP A 82 12.98 10.36 11.05
N GLU A 83 12.97 10.09 12.36
CA GLU A 83 13.90 9.14 12.98
C GLU A 83 13.59 7.72 12.55
N VAL A 84 12.31 7.32 12.58
CA VAL A 84 11.85 6.02 12.08
C VAL A 84 12.27 5.83 10.63
N LYS A 85 12.05 6.83 9.76
CA LYS A 85 12.48 6.77 8.35
C LYS A 85 13.99 6.58 8.20
N ARG A 86 14.80 7.26 9.02
CA ARG A 86 16.27 7.13 9.00
C ARG A 86 16.69 5.72 9.36
N VAL A 87 16.20 5.18 10.47
CA VAL A 87 16.55 3.82 10.94
C VAL A 87 16.11 2.76 9.92
N ILE A 88 14.93 2.90 9.32
CA ILE A 88 14.47 1.97 8.28
C ILE A 88 15.46 1.93 7.10
N LYS A 89 15.97 3.09 6.68
CA LYS A 89 16.99 3.19 5.62
C LYS A 89 18.33 2.56 6.02
N GLU A 90 18.77 2.76 7.26
CA GLU A 90 19.95 2.09 7.81
C GLU A 90 19.80 0.55 7.80
N CYS A 91 18.58 0.05 7.91
CA CYS A 91 18.27 -1.38 7.84
C CYS A 91 18.11 -1.94 6.41
N PHE A 92 18.33 -1.13 5.36
CA PHE A 92 18.22 -1.61 3.97
C PHE A 92 19.19 -2.76 3.68
N GLU A 93 20.42 -2.72 4.21
CA GLU A 93 21.40 -3.80 4.03
C GLU A 93 20.97 -5.10 4.74
N ILE A 94 20.23 -4.99 5.84
CA ILE A 94 19.74 -6.14 6.60
C ILE A 94 18.55 -6.80 5.90
N ALA A 95 17.69 -6.02 5.26
CA ALA A 95 16.49 -6.49 4.56
C ALA A 95 16.35 -5.91 3.14
N PRO A 96 17.29 -6.19 2.21
CA PRO A 96 17.40 -5.47 0.93
C PRO A 96 16.26 -5.74 -0.04
N LEU A 97 15.56 -6.87 0.09
CA LEU A 97 14.41 -7.22 -0.74
C LEU A 97 13.07 -6.68 -0.20
N HIS A 98 13.07 -6.04 0.98
CA HIS A 98 11.83 -5.72 1.69
C HIS A 98 11.74 -4.32 2.31
N ASN A 99 12.84 -3.74 2.79
CA ASN A 99 12.83 -2.39 3.35
C ASN A 99 12.89 -1.26 2.30
N PRO A 100 13.56 -1.44 1.14
CA PRO A 100 13.57 -0.41 0.10
C PRO A 100 12.33 -0.20 -0.80
N PRO A 101 11.33 -1.11 -0.91
CA PRO A 101 10.49 -1.22 -2.10
C PRO A 101 9.59 -0.01 -2.36
#